data_AF-S0E3V6-F1
#
_entry.id   AF-S0E3V6-F1
#
_cell.length_a   1.000
_cell.length_b   1.000
_cell.length_c   1.000
_cell.angle_alpha   90.00
_cell.angle_beta   90.00
_cell.angle_gamma   90.00
#
_symmetry.space_group_name_H-M   'P 1'
#
loop_
_entity.id
_entity.type
_entity.pdbx_description
1 polymer ?
#
loop_
_entity_poly.entity_id
_entity_poly.type
_entity_poly.pdbx_seq_one_letter_code
_entity_poly.pdbx_strand_id
1 'polypeptide(L)'
;MADFDEAPYTHEEDEEQLWGELDKCVSSKCDSHETIDDALRTWIDLTTRLRDHLYDSQEEVVTCTRMLLASDLFQANKDYVRTQIIYSLLQEDEAGPLHAIVSLLLLDGCQDETMFPRMVNEACFPRLLELINGRRDQDPGLHRLLLQLMYEMSRMERLRVDDLTMVEDEFVHYLFALIEELSDDAHDPYHYPTIRVLLVLNEQYMLASTEVDDSASPNSPLTNRIVKCLSLHGASFRTFGENIILLLNRETETSLQLLILKLLYLLFTNKATYEYFYTNDLRVLLDVIIRNLMDLPDEKMSLRHTYLRVLYPLLAHTQLSQPPHYKQDEILRVLSILRGSHNVHFAPADDTTLRLVDRVSKVKWIEEAQSPTVGSGEAEVARRFIGISLSRSQTASSISVSDVAAVKEKPGVQTPSRSGDGGDVATDDDNVPMATRPKKPLPEVPKHRHGVPFAQKFANGGPKKTPPKAPPPRRWGRMKTVEKPPTDPVQETVPEQEA
;
A
#
# COMPACT_ATOMS: atom_id res chain seq x y z
N MET A 1 54.24 28.45 19.92
CA MET A 1 53.49 29.72 19.81
C MET A 1 53.57 30.15 18.36
N ALA A 2 52.54 30.07 17.54
CA ALA A 2 51.14 29.75 17.79
C ALA A 2 50.58 29.09 16.52
N ASP A 3 49.75 28.05 16.71
CA ASP A 3 48.80 27.59 15.71
C ASP A 3 47.80 28.71 15.45
N PHE A 4 47.53 29.00 14.18
CA PHE A 4 46.40 29.82 13.76
C PHE A 4 45.23 28.86 13.54
N ASP A 5 44.29 28.85 14.47
CA ASP A 5 42.93 28.36 14.26
C ASP A 5 42.30 29.18 13.12
N GLU A 6 42.09 28.55 11.96
CA GLU A 6 41.11 29.04 10.98
C GLU A 6 39.71 28.82 11.57
N ALA A 7 39.07 29.93 11.90
CA ALA A 7 37.78 30.02 12.57
C ALA A 7 36.63 29.53 11.65
N PRO A 8 35.66 28.72 12.13
CA PRO A 8 34.44 28.35 11.40
C PRO A 8 33.39 29.48 11.25
N TYR A 9 33.71 30.71 11.65
CA TYR A 9 32.72 31.74 11.99
C TYR A 9 32.05 32.46 10.79
N THR A 10 32.50 32.30 9.54
CA THR A 10 31.94 33.05 8.41
C THR A 10 30.67 32.44 7.82
N HIS A 11 30.47 31.13 7.97
CA HIS A 11 29.32 30.45 7.34
C HIS A 11 28.00 30.65 8.10
N GLU A 12 28.04 30.75 9.43
CA GLU A 12 26.84 30.92 10.26
C GLU A 12 26.28 32.36 10.20
N GLU A 13 27.14 33.39 10.11
CA GLU A 13 26.72 34.79 10.02
C GLU A 13 26.03 35.10 8.67
N ASP A 14 26.51 34.51 7.57
CA ASP A 14 25.91 34.64 6.24
C ASP A 14 24.54 33.94 6.17
N GLU A 15 24.36 32.83 6.90
CA GLU A 15 23.09 32.10 6.97
C GLU A 15 22.02 32.87 7.76
N GLU A 16 22.37 33.37 8.96
CA GLU A 16 21.47 34.20 9.76
C GLU A 16 21.04 35.47 8.99
N GLN A 17 21.96 36.03 8.19
CA GLN A 17 21.64 37.15 7.31
C GLN A 17 20.62 36.76 6.24
N LEU A 18 20.79 35.62 5.57
CA LEU A 18 19.85 35.14 4.54
C LEU A 18 18.45 34.89 5.10
N TRP A 19 18.35 34.26 6.28
CA TRP A 19 17.06 34.08 6.96
C TRP A 19 16.42 35.42 7.35
N GLY A 20 17.21 36.40 7.80
CA GLY A 20 16.74 37.74 8.10
C GLY A 20 16.29 38.52 6.85
N GLU A 21 16.92 38.32 5.70
CA GLU A 21 16.49 38.87 4.42
C GLU A 21 15.20 38.21 3.93
N LEU A 22 15.06 36.90 4.11
CA LEU A 22 13.85 36.15 3.78
C LEU A 22 12.65 36.63 4.61
N ASP A 23 12.81 36.76 5.92
CA ASP A 23 11.76 37.25 6.83
C ASP A 23 11.28 38.66 6.44
N LYS A 24 12.22 39.55 6.08
CA LYS A 24 11.90 40.88 5.56
C LYS A 24 11.18 40.83 4.22
N CYS A 25 11.59 39.93 3.33
CA CYS A 25 10.98 39.75 2.01
C CYS A 25 9.50 39.33 2.14
N VAL A 26 9.22 38.27 2.92
CA VAL A 26 7.85 37.77 3.10
C VAL A 26 6.97 38.69 3.95
N SER A 27 7.57 39.49 4.83
CA SER A 27 6.85 40.48 5.66
C SER A 27 6.66 41.84 4.96
N SER A 28 7.15 42.00 3.73
CA SER A 28 7.03 43.26 2.99
C SER A 28 5.56 43.54 2.64
N LYS A 29 5.15 44.81 2.78
CA LYS A 29 3.82 45.25 2.33
C LYS A 29 3.87 45.53 0.84
N CYS A 30 3.26 44.65 0.06
CA CYS A 30 3.14 44.81 -1.37
C CYS A 30 1.79 45.46 -1.71
N ASP A 31 1.83 46.68 -2.23
CA ASP A 31 0.63 47.45 -2.60
C ASP A 31 0.29 47.31 -4.10
N SER A 32 1.18 46.72 -4.91
CA SER A 32 0.99 46.51 -6.35
C SER A 32 1.46 45.13 -6.81
N HIS A 33 0.93 44.67 -7.95
CA HIS A 33 1.37 43.42 -8.58
C HIS A 33 2.88 43.40 -8.89
N GLU A 34 3.46 44.53 -9.30
CA GLU A 34 4.91 44.64 -9.55
C GLU A 34 5.71 44.38 -8.27
N THR A 35 5.29 44.97 -7.13
CA THR A 35 5.97 44.74 -5.85
C THR A 35 5.82 43.31 -5.34
N ILE A 36 4.74 42.61 -5.71
CA ILE A 36 4.57 41.18 -5.42
C ILE A 36 5.54 40.37 -6.27
N ASP A 37 5.63 40.66 -7.58
CA ASP A 37 6.52 39.95 -8.49
C ASP A 37 8.00 40.11 -8.07
N ASP A 38 8.41 41.31 -7.66
CA ASP A 38 9.75 41.59 -7.14
C ASP A 38 10.03 40.82 -5.84
N ALA A 39 9.05 40.75 -4.94
CA ALA A 39 9.14 39.96 -3.71
C ALA A 39 9.24 38.46 -4.02
N LEU A 40 8.45 37.93 -4.97
CA LEU A 40 8.50 36.53 -5.36
C LEU A 40 9.85 36.16 -6.00
N ARG A 41 10.39 37.02 -6.88
CA ARG A 41 11.75 36.83 -7.45
C ARG A 41 12.81 36.81 -6.37
N THR A 42 12.72 37.73 -5.40
CA THR A 42 13.64 37.80 -4.26
C THR A 42 13.52 36.54 -3.39
N TRP A 43 12.29 36.07 -3.13
CA TRP A 43 12.06 34.84 -2.38
C TRP A 43 12.66 33.61 -3.07
N ILE A 44 12.50 33.49 -4.40
CA ILE A 44 13.09 32.41 -5.19
C ILE A 44 14.63 32.44 -5.12
N ASP A 45 15.24 33.62 -5.28
CA ASP A 45 16.70 33.79 -5.19
C ASP A 45 17.23 33.41 -3.79
N LEU A 46 16.61 33.94 -2.73
CA LEU A 46 17.01 33.64 -1.35
C LEU A 46 16.84 32.17 -1.02
N THR A 47 15.74 31.54 -1.44
CA THR A 47 15.49 30.11 -1.23
C THR A 47 16.54 29.25 -1.97
N THR A 48 16.91 29.66 -3.19
CA THR A 48 17.95 28.99 -3.99
C THR A 48 19.30 29.07 -3.29
N ARG A 49 19.69 30.27 -2.82
CA ARG A 49 20.95 30.48 -2.11
C ARG A 49 21.01 29.70 -0.81
N LEU A 50 19.95 29.71 0.00
CA LEU A 50 19.86 28.94 1.25
C LEU A 50 20.05 27.44 1.00
N ARG A 51 19.40 26.90 -0.05
CA ARG A 51 19.58 25.50 -0.44
C ARG A 51 21.04 25.21 -0.83
N ASP A 52 21.64 26.05 -1.65
CA ASP A 52 23.01 25.86 -2.14
C ASP A 52 24.05 25.98 -1.02
N HIS A 53 23.76 26.75 0.03
CA HIS A 53 24.65 26.87 1.19
C HIS A 53 24.62 25.64 2.10
N LEU A 54 23.46 24.99 2.23
CA LEU A 54 23.24 24.03 3.31
C LEU A 54 23.40 22.56 2.94
N TYR A 55 23.44 22.19 1.64
CA TYR A 55 23.74 20.89 0.99
C TYR A 55 23.15 19.57 1.58
N ASP A 56 22.86 19.48 2.87
CA ASP A 56 22.62 18.27 3.66
C ASP A 56 21.13 18.06 3.98
N SER A 57 20.26 19.05 3.77
CA SER A 57 18.82 18.91 4.03
C SER A 57 17.95 19.64 2.98
N GLN A 58 16.75 19.10 2.75
CA GLN A 58 15.69 19.72 1.95
C GLN A 58 14.67 20.43 2.85
N GLU A 59 14.92 20.45 4.17
CA GLU A 59 14.01 21.01 5.18
C GLU A 59 13.97 22.54 5.12
N GLU A 60 15.02 23.18 4.64
CA GLU A 60 15.15 24.63 4.54
C GLU A 60 14.26 25.18 3.44
N VAL A 61 14.24 24.54 2.27
CA VAL A 61 13.33 24.91 1.17
C VAL A 61 11.86 24.79 1.63
N VAL A 62 11.55 23.72 2.37
CA VAL A 62 10.22 23.53 2.98
C VAL A 62 9.91 24.63 4.00
N THR A 63 10.89 25.05 4.79
CA THR A 63 10.75 26.13 5.78
C THR A 63 10.52 27.48 5.09
N CYS A 64 11.31 27.82 4.08
CA CYS A 64 11.15 29.02 3.26
C CYS A 64 9.76 29.08 2.61
N THR A 65 9.29 27.93 2.13
CA THR A 65 7.95 27.78 1.55
C THR A 65 6.86 28.00 2.59
N ARG A 66 6.99 27.42 3.79
CA ARG A 66 6.03 27.62 4.88
C ARG A 66 5.96 29.07 5.34
N MET A 67 7.10 29.76 5.40
CA MET A 67 7.15 31.19 5.71
C MET A 67 6.37 32.03 4.69
N LEU A 68 6.57 31.77 3.40
CA LEU A 68 5.82 32.46 2.36
C LEU A 68 4.31 32.15 2.46
N LEU A 69 3.93 30.88 2.61
CA LEU A 69 2.51 30.50 2.74
C LEU A 69 1.83 31.12 3.97
N ALA A 70 2.55 31.28 5.08
CA ALA A 70 2.04 31.90 6.30
C ALA A 70 2.02 33.44 6.26
N SER A 71 2.70 34.05 5.29
CA SER A 71 2.85 35.51 5.20
C SER A 71 1.56 36.22 4.78
N ASP A 72 1.42 37.47 5.21
CA ASP A 72 0.34 38.36 4.76
C ASP A 72 0.40 38.58 3.24
N LEU A 73 1.60 38.57 2.65
CA LEU A 73 1.82 38.69 1.20
C LEU A 73 1.05 37.60 0.44
N PHE A 74 1.18 36.34 0.87
CA PHE A 74 0.48 35.22 0.25
C PHE A 74 -1.00 35.20 0.61
N GLN A 75 -1.34 35.39 1.89
CA GLN A 75 -2.74 35.28 2.34
C GLN A 75 -3.64 36.35 1.71
N ALA A 76 -3.13 37.58 1.52
CA ALA A 76 -3.89 38.66 0.89
C ALA A 76 -3.97 38.53 -0.65
N ASN A 77 -2.99 37.89 -1.30
CA ASN A 77 -2.85 37.88 -2.76
C ASN A 77 -2.80 36.45 -3.35
N LYS A 78 -3.44 35.48 -2.68
CA LYS A 78 -3.33 34.04 -2.96
C LYS A 78 -3.46 33.68 -4.43
N ASP A 79 -4.53 34.17 -5.07
CA ASP A 79 -4.82 33.83 -6.48
C ASP A 79 -3.75 34.36 -7.43
N TYR A 80 -3.29 35.60 -7.21
CA TYR A 80 -2.26 36.21 -8.04
C TYR A 80 -0.91 35.51 -7.88
N VAL A 81 -0.49 35.23 -6.64
CA VAL A 81 0.77 34.52 -6.37
C VAL A 81 0.76 33.13 -7.01
N ARG A 82 -0.35 32.39 -6.90
CA ARG A 82 -0.50 31.08 -7.57
C ARG A 82 -0.32 31.16 -9.07
N THR A 83 -0.96 32.14 -9.71
CA THR A 83 -0.84 32.37 -11.15
C THR A 83 0.61 32.66 -11.54
N GLN A 84 1.31 33.53 -10.79
CA GLN A 84 2.71 33.84 -11.07
C GLN A 84 3.62 32.62 -10.92
N ILE A 85 3.47 31.86 -9.84
CA ILE A 85 4.32 30.67 -9.59
C ILE A 85 4.07 29.57 -10.62
N ILE A 86 2.82 29.39 -11.08
CA ILE A 86 2.51 28.51 -12.21
C ILE A 86 3.26 28.97 -13.46
N TYR A 87 3.17 30.25 -13.81
CA TYR A 87 3.89 30.77 -14.99
C TYR A 87 5.41 30.70 -14.84
N SER A 88 5.95 30.84 -13.62
CA SER A 88 7.36 30.59 -13.34
C SER A 88 7.73 29.13 -13.62
N LEU A 89 6.94 28.14 -13.17
CA LEU A 89 7.19 26.72 -13.49
C LEU A 89 7.24 26.46 -15.00
N LEU A 90 6.35 27.11 -15.76
CA LEU A 90 6.25 26.93 -17.21
C LEU A 90 7.44 27.50 -17.98
N GLN A 91 8.18 28.46 -17.40
CA GLN A 91 9.27 29.19 -18.08
C GLN A 91 10.66 28.85 -17.54
N GLU A 92 10.75 28.29 -16.34
CA GLU A 92 12.01 28.14 -15.61
C GLU A 92 12.72 26.82 -15.91
N ASP A 93 14.03 26.89 -16.13
CA ASP A 93 14.91 25.75 -16.45
C ASP A 93 16.08 25.61 -15.46
N GLU A 94 16.25 26.52 -14.52
CA GLU A 94 17.32 26.42 -13.53
C GLU A 94 16.90 25.55 -12.34
N ALA A 95 17.78 24.65 -11.90
CA ALA A 95 17.47 23.73 -10.80
C ALA A 95 17.20 24.46 -9.47
N GLY A 96 17.89 25.58 -9.22
CA GLY A 96 17.66 26.50 -8.10
C GLY A 96 16.21 26.93 -7.95
N PRO A 97 15.76 27.83 -8.82
CA PRO A 97 14.40 28.30 -8.84
C PRO A 97 13.35 27.18 -8.88
N LEU A 98 13.56 26.12 -9.66
CA LEU A 98 12.61 25.01 -9.76
C LEU A 98 12.35 24.33 -8.42
N HIS A 99 13.37 24.16 -7.56
CA HIS A 99 13.16 23.58 -6.23
C HIS A 99 12.22 24.43 -5.37
N ALA A 100 12.40 25.74 -5.37
CA ALA A 100 11.55 26.67 -4.62
C ALA A 100 10.11 26.65 -5.18
N ILE A 101 9.97 26.79 -6.51
CA ILE A 101 8.68 26.81 -7.21
C ILE A 101 7.90 25.51 -6.95
N VAL A 102 8.51 24.36 -7.19
CA VAL A 102 7.84 23.04 -7.07
C VAL A 102 7.49 22.77 -5.60
N SER A 103 8.33 23.17 -4.64
CA SER A 103 8.03 23.04 -3.21
C SER A 103 6.81 23.86 -2.79
N LEU A 104 6.69 25.09 -3.30
CA LEU A 104 5.53 25.95 -3.05
C LEU A 104 4.25 25.37 -3.65
N LEU A 105 4.29 24.94 -4.91
CA LEU A 105 3.15 24.31 -5.58
C LEU A 105 2.68 23.05 -4.84
N LEU A 106 3.63 22.23 -4.38
CA LEU A 106 3.33 21.00 -3.65
C LEU A 106 2.70 21.28 -2.29
N LEU A 107 3.29 22.18 -1.49
CA LEU A 107 2.77 22.48 -0.16
C LEU A 107 1.45 23.25 -0.20
N ASP A 108 1.28 24.20 -1.11
CA ASP A 108 0.01 24.90 -1.31
C ASP A 108 -1.08 23.93 -1.80
N GLY A 109 -0.79 23.09 -2.79
CA GLY A 109 -1.75 22.10 -3.30
C GLY A 109 -2.17 21.05 -2.27
N CYS A 110 -1.27 20.68 -1.35
CA CYS A 110 -1.62 19.82 -0.21
C CYS A 110 -2.55 20.51 0.80
N GLN A 111 -2.53 21.85 0.91
CA GLN A 111 -3.38 22.61 1.82
C GLN A 111 -4.71 23.03 1.18
N ASP A 112 -4.69 23.32 -0.11
CA ASP A 112 -5.85 23.75 -0.88
C ASP A 112 -5.83 23.08 -2.25
N GLU A 113 -6.70 22.07 -2.36
CA GLU A 113 -6.83 21.20 -3.52
C GLU A 113 -7.25 21.95 -4.79
N THR A 114 -7.76 23.18 -4.69
CA THR A 114 -8.12 24.00 -5.87
C THR A 114 -6.91 24.43 -6.71
N MET A 115 -5.69 24.26 -6.18
CA MET A 115 -4.47 24.56 -6.91
C MET A 115 -4.18 23.56 -8.05
N PHE A 116 -4.39 22.26 -7.82
CA PHE A 116 -4.09 21.22 -8.82
C PHE A 116 -4.96 21.34 -10.10
N PRO A 117 -6.27 21.60 -10.03
CA PRO A 117 -7.08 21.91 -11.21
C PRO A 117 -6.54 23.09 -12.02
N ARG A 118 -6.08 24.16 -11.35
CA ARG A 118 -5.47 25.31 -12.04
C ARG A 118 -4.19 24.91 -12.76
N MET A 119 -3.33 24.15 -12.11
CA MET A 119 -2.10 23.65 -12.72
C MET A 119 -2.36 22.79 -13.97
N VAL A 120 -3.34 21.89 -13.93
CA VAL A 120 -3.70 21.06 -15.10
C VAL A 120 -4.23 21.94 -16.24
N ASN A 121 -5.09 22.91 -15.94
CA ASN A 121 -5.64 23.83 -16.93
C ASN A 121 -4.56 24.67 -17.64
N GLU A 122 -3.56 25.14 -16.89
CA GLU A 122 -2.42 25.93 -17.40
C GLU A 122 -1.29 25.06 -17.99
N ALA A 123 -1.54 23.77 -18.27
CA ALA A 123 -0.59 22.85 -18.90
C ALA A 123 0.70 22.59 -18.09
N CYS A 124 0.61 22.57 -16.76
CA CYS A 124 1.74 22.14 -15.92
C CYS A 124 2.10 20.66 -16.13
N PHE A 125 1.15 19.78 -16.49
CA PHE A 125 1.45 18.36 -16.67
C PHE A 125 2.46 18.10 -17.81
N PRO A 126 2.26 18.60 -19.05
CA PRO A 126 3.27 18.52 -20.10
C PRO A 126 4.63 19.09 -19.67
N ARG A 127 4.63 20.22 -18.95
CA ARG A 127 5.88 20.82 -18.44
C ARG A 127 6.60 19.92 -17.44
N LEU A 128 5.87 19.32 -16.50
CA LEU A 128 6.45 18.37 -15.54
C LEU A 128 7.02 17.15 -16.26
N LEU A 129 6.32 16.63 -17.28
CA LEU A 129 6.81 15.52 -18.09
C LEU A 129 8.14 15.85 -18.79
N GLU A 130 8.25 17.04 -19.37
CA GLU A 130 9.48 17.55 -19.98
C GLU A 130 10.62 17.66 -18.96
N LEU A 131 10.37 18.31 -17.82
CA LEU A 131 11.36 18.54 -16.76
C LEU A 131 11.87 17.23 -16.15
N ILE A 132 10.99 16.25 -15.94
CA ILE A 132 11.35 14.92 -15.43
C ILE A 132 12.24 14.19 -16.43
N ASN A 133 11.90 14.21 -17.72
CA ASN A 133 12.71 13.59 -18.77
C ASN A 133 14.08 14.26 -18.95
N GLY A 134 14.15 15.59 -18.90
CA GLY A 134 15.36 16.35 -19.21
C GLY A 134 16.44 16.31 -18.12
N ARG A 135 16.12 15.85 -16.90
CA ARG A 135 16.96 16.04 -15.71
C ARG A 135 17.32 14.76 -14.96
N ARG A 136 17.26 13.62 -15.65
CA ARG A 136 17.47 12.27 -15.07
C ARG A 136 18.68 12.15 -14.12
N ASP A 137 19.82 12.74 -14.48
CA ASP A 137 21.10 12.55 -13.77
C ASP A 137 21.66 13.82 -13.10
N GLN A 138 20.93 14.94 -13.14
CA GLN A 138 21.49 16.25 -12.74
C GLN A 138 21.27 16.56 -11.27
N ASP A 139 20.01 16.52 -10.83
CA ASP A 139 19.61 16.83 -9.46
C ASP A 139 18.56 15.80 -9.03
N PRO A 140 19.00 14.74 -8.34
CA PRO A 140 18.09 13.71 -7.86
C PRO A 140 16.99 14.32 -6.96
N GLY A 141 17.34 15.25 -6.07
CA GLY A 141 16.40 15.86 -5.13
C GLY A 141 15.25 16.57 -5.85
N LEU A 142 15.58 17.36 -6.88
CA LEU A 142 14.60 18.02 -7.74
C LEU A 142 13.74 17.01 -8.49
N HIS A 143 14.39 15.99 -9.07
CA HIS A 143 13.69 14.95 -9.83
C HIS A 143 12.63 14.23 -8.97
N ARG A 144 12.97 13.93 -7.71
CA ARG A 144 12.03 13.36 -6.72
C ARG A 144 10.84 14.29 -6.47
N LEU A 145 11.12 15.58 -6.29
CA LEU A 145 10.10 16.59 -6.01
C LEU A 145 9.14 16.78 -7.20
N LEU A 146 9.68 16.77 -8.43
CA LEU A 146 8.89 16.82 -9.67
C LEU A 146 7.97 15.60 -9.81
N LEU A 147 8.49 14.39 -9.56
CA LEU A 147 7.68 13.16 -9.54
C LEU A 147 6.57 13.24 -8.49
N GLN A 148 6.88 13.78 -7.30
CA GLN A 148 5.89 13.94 -6.25
C GLN A 148 4.79 14.95 -6.63
N LEU A 149 5.15 16.09 -7.23
CA LEU A 149 4.18 17.08 -7.71
C LEU A 149 3.31 16.50 -8.83
N MET A 150 3.90 15.77 -9.79
CA MET A 150 3.15 15.08 -10.83
C MET A 150 2.16 14.07 -10.24
N TYR A 151 2.59 13.30 -9.24
CA TYR A 151 1.72 12.34 -8.56
C TYR A 151 0.55 13.02 -7.86
N GLU A 152 0.81 14.03 -7.01
CA GLU A 152 -0.25 14.71 -6.25
C GLU A 152 -1.25 15.40 -7.20
N MET A 153 -0.75 16.13 -8.21
CA MET A 153 -1.59 16.78 -9.21
C MET A 153 -2.46 15.77 -9.96
N SER A 154 -1.85 14.68 -10.45
CA SER A 154 -2.57 13.65 -11.22
C SER A 154 -3.44 12.75 -10.33
N ARG A 155 -3.29 12.78 -9.01
CA ARG A 155 -4.17 12.05 -8.08
C ARG A 155 -5.44 12.83 -7.84
N MET A 156 -5.32 14.15 -7.72
CA MET A 156 -6.41 15.05 -7.34
C MET A 156 -7.25 15.48 -8.54
N GLU A 157 -6.62 15.73 -9.69
CA GLU A 157 -7.29 16.20 -10.90
C GLU A 157 -7.21 15.17 -12.03
N ARG A 158 -8.29 15.10 -12.82
CA ARG A 158 -8.32 14.27 -14.02
C ARG A 158 -7.53 14.93 -15.14
N LEU A 159 -6.61 14.19 -15.75
CA LEU A 159 -5.80 14.69 -16.86
C LEU A 159 -6.61 14.73 -18.16
N ARG A 160 -6.31 15.73 -19.01
CA ARG A 160 -6.88 15.80 -20.36
C ARG A 160 -6.34 14.66 -21.21
N VAL A 161 -7.14 14.15 -22.14
CA VAL A 161 -6.71 13.07 -23.05
C VAL A 161 -5.48 13.50 -23.85
N ASP A 162 -5.44 14.76 -24.31
CA ASP A 162 -4.29 15.32 -25.04
C ASP A 162 -3.01 15.26 -24.20
N ASP A 163 -3.07 15.61 -22.91
CA ASP A 163 -1.92 15.53 -22.00
C ASP A 163 -1.46 14.07 -21.82
N LEU A 164 -2.40 13.12 -21.68
CA LEU A 164 -2.07 11.70 -21.56
C LEU A 164 -1.47 11.11 -22.84
N THR A 165 -1.76 11.68 -24.02
CA THR A 165 -1.14 11.23 -25.28
C THR A 165 0.33 11.62 -25.37
N MET A 166 0.74 12.70 -24.71
CA MET A 166 2.14 13.17 -24.63
C MET A 166 3.03 12.21 -23.82
N VAL A 167 2.44 11.40 -22.94
CA VAL A 167 3.18 10.35 -22.25
C VAL A 167 3.57 9.29 -23.26
N GLU A 168 4.84 9.18 -23.60
CA GLU A 168 5.36 8.20 -24.56
C GLU A 168 5.77 6.87 -23.91
N ASP A 169 5.97 5.82 -24.72
CA ASP A 169 6.41 4.51 -24.22
C ASP A 169 7.81 4.59 -23.57
N GLU A 170 8.67 5.47 -24.08
CA GLU A 170 10.02 5.70 -23.56
C GLU A 170 10.00 6.23 -22.13
N PHE A 171 9.11 7.19 -21.82
CA PHE A 171 8.95 7.71 -20.47
C PHE A 171 8.54 6.61 -19.48
N VAL A 172 7.56 5.79 -19.86
CA VAL A 172 7.10 4.67 -19.01
C VAL A 172 8.23 3.65 -18.80
N HIS A 173 8.96 3.33 -19.87
CA HIS A 173 10.11 2.43 -19.79
C HIS A 173 11.20 2.98 -18.88
N TYR A 174 11.47 4.29 -18.96
CA TYR A 174 12.40 5.00 -18.10
C TYR A 174 12.02 4.90 -16.61
N LEU A 175 10.75 5.16 -16.25
CA LEU A 175 10.30 5.06 -14.85
C LEU A 175 10.43 3.62 -14.32
N PHE A 176 10.16 2.61 -15.14
CA PHE A 176 10.41 1.23 -14.75
C PHE A 176 11.92 0.93 -14.59
N ALA A 177 12.76 1.41 -15.50
CA ALA A 177 14.21 1.23 -15.42
C ALA A 177 14.80 1.85 -14.14
N LEU A 178 14.33 3.04 -13.73
CA LEU A 178 14.73 3.65 -12.45
C LEU A 178 14.45 2.74 -11.25
N ILE A 179 13.33 2.02 -11.26
CA ILE A 179 12.95 1.13 -10.15
C ILE A 179 13.85 -0.10 -10.12
N GLU A 180 14.26 -0.62 -11.28
CA GLU A 180 15.17 -1.77 -11.35
C GLU A 180 16.62 -1.38 -11.02
N GLU A 181 17.08 -0.21 -11.45
CA GLU A 181 18.43 0.32 -11.18
C GLU A 181 18.70 0.47 -9.68
N LEU A 182 17.67 0.75 -8.89
CA LEU A 182 17.76 1.00 -7.45
C LEU A 182 17.42 -0.25 -6.60
N SER A 183 17.22 -1.42 -7.21
CA SER A 183 16.73 -2.66 -6.56
C SER A 183 17.49 -3.13 -5.31
N ASP A 184 18.74 -2.71 -5.12
CA ASP A 184 19.57 -3.08 -3.97
C ASP A 184 19.23 -2.33 -2.66
N ASP A 185 18.51 -1.20 -2.70
CA ASP A 185 18.14 -0.41 -1.51
C ASP A 185 16.62 -0.19 -1.38
N ALA A 186 15.94 -1.08 -0.66
CA ALA A 186 14.50 -0.97 -0.37
C ALA A 186 14.09 0.27 0.46
N HIS A 187 15.05 1.03 1.01
CA HIS A 187 14.81 2.31 1.69
C HIS A 187 15.15 3.52 0.80
N ASP A 188 15.49 3.29 -0.46
CA ASP A 188 15.85 4.36 -1.38
C ASP A 188 14.67 5.36 -1.52
N PRO A 189 14.90 6.66 -1.27
CA PRO A 189 13.91 7.71 -1.39
C PRO A 189 13.22 7.82 -2.77
N TYR A 190 13.79 7.29 -3.85
CA TYR A 190 13.27 7.35 -5.23
C TYR A 190 12.26 6.27 -5.57
N HIS A 191 12.28 5.12 -4.90
CA HIS A 191 11.40 4.01 -5.27
C HIS A 191 9.93 4.39 -5.17
N TYR A 192 9.55 5.01 -4.05
CA TYR A 192 8.14 5.27 -3.75
C TYR A 192 7.52 6.35 -4.64
N PRO A 193 8.14 7.52 -4.88
CA PRO A 193 7.59 8.53 -5.78
C PRO A 193 7.42 8.00 -7.22
N THR A 194 8.41 7.25 -7.73
CA THR A 194 8.37 6.71 -9.09
C THR A 194 7.23 5.69 -9.26
N ILE A 195 7.09 4.76 -8.30
CA ILE A 195 5.98 3.79 -8.30
C ILE A 195 4.63 4.50 -8.21
N ARG A 196 4.52 5.54 -7.37
CA ARG A 196 3.29 6.33 -7.22
C ARG A 196 2.88 7.01 -8.54
N VAL A 197 3.83 7.54 -9.30
CA VAL A 197 3.57 8.09 -10.64
C VAL A 197 3.04 7.03 -11.59
N LEU A 198 3.66 5.85 -11.65
CA LEU A 198 3.18 4.74 -12.50
C LEU A 198 1.75 4.30 -12.12
N LEU A 199 1.46 4.24 -10.82
CA LEU A 199 0.15 3.86 -10.29
C LEU A 199 -0.93 4.89 -10.63
N VAL A 200 -0.65 6.18 -10.48
CA VAL A 200 -1.63 7.23 -10.77
C VAL A 200 -1.84 7.40 -12.28
N LEU A 201 -0.79 7.27 -13.10
CA LEU A 201 -0.95 7.27 -14.56
C LEU A 201 -1.79 6.09 -15.05
N ASN A 202 -1.62 4.91 -14.45
CA ASN A 202 -2.48 3.77 -14.73
C ASN A 202 -3.96 4.08 -14.43
N GLU A 203 -4.26 4.72 -13.31
CA GLU A 203 -5.62 5.17 -12.98
C GLU A 203 -6.14 6.17 -14.03
N GLN A 204 -5.34 7.16 -14.41
CA GLN A 204 -5.74 8.16 -15.41
C GLN A 204 -6.06 7.52 -16.77
N TYR A 205 -5.29 6.51 -17.20
CA TYR A 205 -5.63 5.73 -18.39
C TYR A 205 -6.96 4.95 -18.24
N MET A 206 -7.25 4.41 -17.05
CA MET A 206 -8.52 3.72 -16.79
C MET A 206 -9.72 4.67 -16.85
N LEU A 207 -9.58 5.87 -16.28
CA LEU A 207 -10.59 6.93 -16.32
C LEU A 207 -10.82 7.40 -17.76
N ALA A 208 -9.75 7.66 -18.52
CA ALA A 208 -9.86 8.07 -19.92
C ALA A 208 -10.61 7.03 -20.78
N SER A 209 -10.40 5.74 -20.50
CA SER A 209 -11.05 4.64 -21.22
C SER A 209 -12.56 4.56 -20.97
N THR A 210 -13.05 5.03 -19.82
CA THR A 210 -14.49 4.98 -19.49
C THR A 210 -15.30 6.11 -20.14
N GLU A 211 -14.68 7.23 -20.53
CA GLU A 211 -15.35 8.35 -21.21
C GLU A 211 -15.59 8.13 -22.71
N VAL A 212 -14.74 7.34 -23.36
CA VAL A 212 -14.89 7.01 -24.78
C VAL A 212 -16.14 6.14 -25.00
N ASP A 213 -16.56 5.37 -24.01
CA ASP A 213 -17.79 4.57 -24.09
C ASP A 213 -19.08 5.42 -23.99
N ASP A 214 -19.02 6.59 -23.33
CA ASP A 214 -20.16 7.50 -23.15
C ASP A 214 -20.28 8.57 -24.26
N SER A 215 -19.18 8.88 -24.95
CA SER A 215 -19.16 9.83 -26.07
C SER A 215 -19.15 9.08 -27.40
N ALA A 216 -20.13 9.33 -28.28
CA ALA A 216 -20.26 8.68 -29.60
C ALA A 216 -19.16 9.05 -30.62
N SER A 217 -17.94 9.34 -30.16
CA SER A 217 -16.78 9.73 -30.95
C SER A 217 -15.91 8.49 -31.27
N PRO A 218 -15.50 8.27 -32.53
CA PRO A 218 -14.74 7.10 -32.97
C PRO A 218 -13.24 7.21 -32.67
N ASN A 219 -12.84 7.87 -31.58
CA ASN A 219 -11.45 7.89 -31.18
C ASN A 219 -11.12 6.57 -30.51
N SER A 220 -10.17 5.83 -31.08
CA SER A 220 -9.68 4.57 -30.50
C SER A 220 -9.39 4.75 -29.01
N PRO A 221 -9.81 3.81 -28.15
CA PRO A 221 -9.54 3.91 -26.72
C PRO A 221 -8.04 4.08 -26.49
N LEU A 222 -7.70 5.04 -25.63
CA LEU A 222 -6.32 5.36 -25.31
C LEU A 222 -5.64 4.11 -24.72
N THR A 223 -4.53 3.70 -25.32
CA THR A 223 -3.82 2.50 -24.85
C THR A 223 -3.15 2.81 -23.52
N ASN A 224 -3.48 2.04 -22.48
CA ASN A 224 -2.76 2.10 -21.22
C ASN A 224 -1.30 1.64 -21.41
N ARG A 225 -0.39 2.61 -21.44
CA ARG A 225 1.03 2.38 -21.73
C ARG A 225 1.75 1.61 -20.61
N ILE A 226 1.28 1.73 -19.37
CA ILE A 226 1.84 0.98 -18.23
C ILE A 226 1.62 -0.52 -18.45
N VAL A 227 0.38 -0.92 -18.74
CA VAL A 227 0.03 -2.32 -19.01
C VAL A 227 0.66 -2.80 -20.31
N LYS A 228 0.72 -1.96 -21.35
CA LYS A 228 1.42 -2.27 -22.61
C LYS A 228 2.90 -2.60 -22.36
N CYS A 229 3.59 -1.75 -21.60
CA CYS A 229 5.01 -1.93 -21.30
C CYS A 229 5.24 -3.23 -20.52
N LEU A 230 4.46 -3.51 -19.48
CA LEU A 230 4.55 -4.76 -18.72
C LEU A 230 4.19 -6.00 -19.56
N SER A 231 3.27 -5.87 -20.52
CA SER A 231 2.92 -6.96 -21.44
C SER A 231 4.07 -7.33 -22.37
N LEU A 232 4.88 -6.36 -22.80
CA LEU A 232 5.98 -6.55 -23.75
C LEU A 232 7.32 -6.82 -23.07
N HIS A 233 7.56 -6.19 -21.92
CA HIS A 233 8.86 -6.13 -21.25
C HIS A 233 8.82 -6.55 -19.78
N GLY A 234 7.72 -7.16 -19.31
CA GLY A 234 7.56 -7.51 -17.90
C GLY A 234 8.67 -8.39 -17.31
N ALA A 235 9.36 -9.19 -18.12
CA ALA A 235 10.51 -9.97 -17.65
C ALA A 235 11.69 -9.11 -17.17
N SER A 236 11.83 -7.90 -17.71
CA SER A 236 12.90 -6.94 -17.36
C SER A 236 12.56 -6.08 -16.15
N PHE A 237 11.31 -6.07 -15.70
CA PHE A 237 10.82 -5.17 -14.66
C PHE A 237 10.27 -5.94 -13.46
N ARG A 238 11.05 -6.84 -12.87
CA ARG A 238 10.56 -7.73 -11.79
C ARG A 238 10.50 -7.03 -10.44
N THR A 239 11.48 -6.17 -10.16
CA THR A 239 11.56 -5.41 -8.90
C THR A 239 10.32 -4.56 -8.69
N PHE A 240 9.74 -4.01 -9.75
CA PHE A 240 8.45 -3.31 -9.67
C PHE A 240 7.32 -4.18 -9.08
N GLY A 241 7.19 -5.43 -9.54
CA GLY A 241 6.15 -6.35 -9.05
C GLY A 241 6.34 -6.69 -7.57
N GLU A 242 7.57 -6.96 -7.16
CA GLU A 242 7.93 -7.21 -5.76
C GLU A 242 7.60 -6.00 -4.88
N ASN A 243 7.98 -4.81 -5.33
CA ASN A 243 7.74 -3.56 -4.62
C ASN A 243 6.25 -3.22 -4.49
N ILE A 244 5.41 -3.52 -5.50
CA ILE A 244 3.96 -3.34 -5.37
C ILE A 244 3.39 -4.17 -4.22
N ILE A 245 3.83 -5.42 -4.07
CA ILE A 245 3.32 -6.32 -3.03
C ILE A 245 3.84 -5.88 -1.66
N LEU A 246 5.10 -5.47 -1.58
CA LEU A 246 5.70 -4.88 -0.37
C LEU A 246 4.94 -3.61 0.06
N LEU A 247 4.63 -2.73 -0.89
CA LEU A 247 3.85 -1.52 -0.66
C LEU A 247 2.45 -1.84 -0.16
N LEU A 248 1.72 -2.74 -0.81
CA LEU A 248 0.37 -3.10 -0.39
C LEU A 248 0.33 -3.68 1.04
N ASN A 249 1.39 -4.37 1.46
CA ASN A 249 1.51 -4.94 2.80
C ASN A 249 1.80 -3.87 3.88
N ARG A 250 2.46 -2.77 3.52
CA ARG A 250 2.89 -1.71 4.46
C ARG A 250 1.98 -0.47 4.44
N GLU A 251 1.31 -0.23 3.33
CA GLU A 251 0.55 0.99 3.12
C GLU A 251 -0.73 0.98 3.98
N THR A 252 -1.01 2.12 4.58
CA THR A 252 -2.19 2.38 5.43
C THR A 252 -3.18 3.32 4.74
N GLU A 253 -2.70 4.11 3.80
CA GLU A 253 -3.43 5.09 3.03
C GLU A 253 -4.33 4.39 2.00
N THR A 254 -5.63 4.67 2.06
CA THR A 254 -6.64 3.90 1.31
C THR A 254 -6.62 4.20 -0.19
N SER A 255 -6.27 5.43 -0.60
CA SER A 255 -6.20 5.78 -2.02
C SER A 255 -5.06 5.03 -2.72
N LEU A 256 -3.86 4.96 -2.14
CA LEU A 256 -2.74 4.22 -2.73
C LEU A 256 -3.00 2.71 -2.75
N GLN A 257 -3.63 2.15 -1.70
CA GLN A 257 -4.08 0.76 -1.73
C GLN A 257 -5.05 0.49 -2.91
N LEU A 258 -5.99 1.40 -3.17
CA LEU A 258 -6.91 1.29 -4.30
C LEU A 258 -6.17 1.38 -5.64
N LEU A 259 -5.22 2.31 -5.80
CA LEU A 259 -4.41 2.43 -7.02
C LEU A 259 -3.64 1.13 -7.31
N ILE A 260 -2.98 0.57 -6.28
CA ILE A 260 -2.26 -0.72 -6.38
C ILE A 260 -3.22 -1.84 -6.81
N LEU A 261 -4.36 -1.97 -6.14
CA LEU A 261 -5.31 -3.04 -6.43
C LEU A 261 -5.91 -2.93 -7.83
N LYS A 262 -6.18 -1.71 -8.32
CA LYS A 262 -6.68 -1.49 -9.68
C LYS A 262 -5.65 -1.89 -10.73
N LEU A 263 -4.36 -1.57 -10.52
CA LEU A 263 -3.30 -2.08 -11.38
C LEU A 263 -3.23 -3.61 -11.35
N LEU A 264 -3.22 -4.23 -10.16
CA LEU A 264 -3.23 -5.69 -10.02
C LEU A 264 -4.42 -6.36 -10.74
N TYR A 265 -5.61 -5.75 -10.66
CA TYR A 265 -6.79 -6.21 -11.38
C TYR A 265 -6.55 -6.23 -12.90
N LEU A 266 -5.99 -5.17 -13.48
CA LEU A 266 -5.67 -5.14 -14.91
C LEU A 266 -4.62 -6.18 -15.28
N LEU A 267 -3.57 -6.33 -14.46
CA LEU A 267 -2.52 -7.31 -14.73
C LEU A 267 -3.03 -8.76 -14.71
N PHE A 268 -3.92 -9.11 -13.77
CA PHE A 268 -4.48 -10.47 -13.68
C PHE A 268 -5.63 -10.74 -14.67
N THR A 269 -6.20 -9.71 -15.29
CA THR A 269 -7.25 -9.88 -16.31
C THR A 269 -6.72 -9.89 -17.74
N ASN A 270 -5.51 -9.37 -17.96
CA ASN A 270 -4.83 -9.42 -19.24
C ASN A 270 -3.96 -10.69 -19.37
N LYS A 271 -4.19 -11.48 -20.43
CA LYS A 271 -3.47 -12.72 -20.72
C LYS A 271 -1.97 -12.56 -20.93
N ALA A 272 -1.50 -11.37 -21.33
CA ALA A 272 -0.06 -11.14 -21.47
C ALA A 272 0.65 -10.95 -20.11
N THR A 273 -0.09 -10.56 -19.06
CA THR A 273 0.47 -10.13 -17.77
C THR A 273 0.03 -10.97 -16.59
N TYR A 274 -0.97 -11.84 -16.74
CA TYR A 274 -1.47 -12.69 -15.64
C TYR A 274 -0.42 -13.64 -15.00
N GLU A 275 0.72 -13.87 -15.67
CA GLU A 275 1.86 -14.67 -15.21
C GLU A 275 3.10 -13.81 -14.89
N TYR A 276 2.93 -12.48 -14.82
CA TYR A 276 4.02 -11.54 -14.55
C TYR A 276 4.63 -11.70 -13.15
N PHE A 277 3.87 -12.12 -12.15
CA PHE A 277 4.40 -12.34 -10.80
C PHE A 277 4.95 -13.76 -10.63
N TYR A 278 5.97 -13.92 -9.79
CA TYR A 278 6.40 -15.26 -9.40
C TYR A 278 5.38 -15.88 -8.44
N THR A 279 5.32 -17.22 -8.45
CA THR A 279 4.37 -17.98 -7.63
C THR A 279 4.53 -17.70 -6.13
N ASN A 280 5.74 -17.40 -5.65
CA ASN A 280 5.96 -17.07 -4.24
C ASN A 280 5.32 -15.72 -3.89
N ASP A 281 5.51 -14.71 -4.74
CA ASP A 281 4.95 -13.38 -4.51
C ASP A 281 3.42 -13.41 -4.58
N LEU A 282 2.85 -14.24 -5.46
CA LEU A 282 1.40 -14.45 -5.50
C LEU A 282 0.85 -15.07 -4.22
N ARG A 283 1.59 -15.99 -3.59
CA ARG A 283 1.20 -16.55 -2.28
C ARG A 283 1.24 -15.48 -1.20
N VAL A 284 2.29 -14.65 -1.19
CA VAL A 284 2.40 -13.50 -0.27
C VAL A 284 1.26 -12.50 -0.49
N LEU A 285 0.95 -12.18 -1.76
CA LEU A 285 -0.16 -11.30 -2.11
C LEU A 285 -1.50 -11.88 -1.63
N LEU A 286 -1.74 -13.18 -1.83
CA LEU A 286 -2.95 -13.84 -1.34
C LEU A 286 -3.05 -13.76 0.19
N ASP A 287 -1.94 -13.94 0.91
CA ASP A 287 -1.89 -13.79 2.36
C ASP A 287 -2.24 -12.36 2.81
N VAL A 288 -1.70 -11.36 2.12
CA VAL A 288 -2.02 -9.94 2.37
C VAL A 288 -3.51 -9.67 2.11
N ILE A 289 -4.07 -10.18 1.00
CA ILE A 289 -5.50 -9.99 0.67
C ILE A 289 -6.40 -10.67 1.71
N ILE A 290 -6.11 -11.91 2.10
CA ILE A 290 -6.87 -12.66 3.12
C ILE A 290 -6.87 -11.89 4.44
N ARG A 291 -5.69 -11.45 4.90
CA ARG A 291 -5.56 -10.67 6.13
C ARG A 291 -6.34 -9.36 6.05
N ASN A 292 -6.14 -8.57 4.99
CA ASN A 292 -6.80 -7.27 4.86
C ASN A 292 -8.32 -7.42 4.73
N LEU A 293 -8.83 -8.43 4.03
CA LEU A 293 -10.28 -8.69 3.97
C LEU A 293 -10.90 -8.99 5.34
N MET A 294 -10.14 -9.60 6.25
CA MET A 294 -10.59 -9.95 7.60
C MET A 294 -10.43 -8.79 8.60
N ASP A 295 -9.38 -7.98 8.44
CA ASP A 295 -9.05 -6.88 9.37
C ASP A 295 -9.73 -5.55 8.98
N LEU A 296 -10.26 -5.42 7.76
CA LEU A 296 -10.85 -4.17 7.28
C LEU A 296 -12.14 -3.82 8.02
N PRO A 297 -12.25 -2.60 8.56
CA PRO A 297 -13.47 -2.16 9.23
C PRO A 297 -14.57 -1.86 8.20
N ASP A 298 -15.82 -1.79 8.66
CA ASP A 298 -16.98 -1.66 7.79
C ASP A 298 -17.07 -0.31 7.07
N GLU A 299 -16.37 0.74 7.51
CA GLU A 299 -16.35 2.03 6.79
C GLU A 299 -15.59 1.95 5.45
N LYS A 300 -14.69 0.96 5.28
CA LYS A 300 -13.83 0.82 4.10
C LYS A 300 -14.39 -0.14 3.05
N MET A 301 -15.70 -0.09 2.78
CA MET A 301 -16.38 -0.99 1.85
C MET A 301 -15.81 -0.96 0.43
N SER A 302 -15.51 0.23 -0.10
CA SER A 302 -14.94 0.36 -1.45
C SER A 302 -13.62 -0.41 -1.60
N LEU A 303 -12.78 -0.34 -0.57
CA LEU A 303 -11.52 -1.07 -0.52
C LEU A 303 -11.75 -2.58 -0.40
N ARG A 304 -12.67 -3.02 0.47
CA ARG A 304 -13.09 -4.43 0.60
C ARG A 304 -13.60 -4.99 -0.74
N HIS A 305 -14.45 -4.23 -1.44
CA HIS A 305 -14.94 -4.61 -2.78
C HIS A 305 -13.79 -4.71 -3.79
N THR A 306 -12.84 -3.80 -3.74
CA THR A 306 -11.70 -3.80 -4.66
C THR A 306 -10.76 -4.98 -4.41
N TYR A 307 -10.50 -5.35 -3.16
CA TYR A 307 -9.80 -6.59 -2.82
C TYR A 307 -10.53 -7.83 -3.36
N LEU A 308 -11.84 -7.94 -3.17
CA LEU A 308 -12.63 -9.04 -3.72
C LEU A 308 -12.63 -9.05 -5.26
N ARG A 309 -12.54 -7.87 -5.89
CA ARG A 309 -12.42 -7.75 -7.34
C ARG A 309 -11.10 -8.30 -7.86
N VAL A 310 -10.01 -8.06 -7.15
CA VAL A 310 -8.67 -8.62 -7.47
C VAL A 310 -8.56 -10.09 -7.13
N LEU A 311 -9.23 -10.55 -6.06
CA LEU A 311 -9.17 -11.94 -5.61
C LEU A 311 -9.66 -12.94 -6.67
N TYR A 312 -10.74 -12.61 -7.40
CA TYR A 312 -11.24 -13.48 -8.46
C TYR A 312 -10.21 -13.79 -9.56
N PRO A 313 -9.69 -12.80 -10.32
CA PRO A 313 -8.72 -13.08 -11.38
C PRO A 313 -7.41 -13.62 -10.81
N LEU A 314 -7.00 -13.23 -9.59
CA LEU A 314 -5.86 -13.83 -8.91
C LEU A 314 -6.00 -15.36 -8.79
N LEU A 315 -7.15 -15.86 -8.34
CA LEU A 315 -7.37 -17.31 -8.16
C LEU A 315 -7.73 -18.05 -9.46
N ALA A 316 -8.34 -17.34 -10.42
CA ALA A 316 -8.85 -17.94 -11.65
C ALA A 316 -7.83 -17.99 -12.79
N HIS A 317 -6.98 -16.96 -12.90
CA HIS A 317 -6.18 -16.73 -14.11
C HIS A 317 -4.68 -16.95 -13.89
N THR A 318 -4.18 -16.79 -12.66
CA THR A 318 -2.74 -16.90 -12.37
C THR A 318 -2.32 -18.35 -12.12
N GLN A 319 -1.04 -18.54 -11.80
CA GLN A 319 -0.43 -19.82 -11.43
C GLN A 319 -1.09 -20.45 -10.19
N LEU A 320 -1.79 -19.67 -9.34
CA LEU A 320 -2.54 -20.19 -8.18
C LEU A 320 -3.77 -21.03 -8.59
N SER A 321 -4.22 -20.91 -9.85
CA SER A 321 -5.28 -21.77 -10.40
C SER A 321 -4.86 -23.24 -10.53
N GLN A 322 -3.55 -23.53 -10.50
CA GLN A 322 -3.01 -24.87 -10.68
C GLN A 322 -2.81 -25.58 -9.33
N PRO A 323 -2.98 -26.92 -9.27
CA PRO A 323 -2.71 -27.68 -8.06
C PRO A 323 -1.20 -27.73 -7.75
N PRO A 324 -0.78 -27.77 -6.47
CA PRO A 324 -1.61 -27.74 -5.26
C PRO A 324 -2.14 -26.35 -4.95
N HIS A 325 -3.44 -26.26 -4.66
CA HIS A 325 -4.11 -24.99 -4.38
C HIS A 325 -3.68 -24.44 -3.01
N TYR A 326 -2.97 -23.31 -3.01
CA TYR A 326 -2.48 -22.68 -1.80
C TYR A 326 -3.65 -22.14 -0.95
N LYS A 327 -3.69 -22.52 0.34
CA LYS A 327 -4.62 -21.99 1.35
C LYS A 327 -6.12 -22.07 1.00
N GLN A 328 -6.53 -23.12 0.27
CA GLN A 328 -7.94 -23.35 -0.09
C GLN A 328 -8.90 -23.23 1.10
N ASP A 329 -8.60 -23.87 2.24
CA ASP A 329 -9.47 -23.83 3.42
C ASP A 329 -9.61 -22.43 4.03
N GLU A 330 -8.53 -21.63 4.03
CA GLU A 330 -8.57 -20.26 4.53
C GLU A 330 -9.45 -19.38 3.64
N ILE A 331 -9.32 -19.52 2.32
CA ILE A 331 -10.16 -18.80 1.35
C ILE A 331 -11.65 -19.13 1.58
N LEU A 332 -11.99 -20.42 1.70
CA LEU A 332 -13.37 -20.86 1.96
C LEU A 332 -13.91 -20.30 3.27
N ARG A 333 -13.09 -20.26 4.33
CA ARG A 333 -13.47 -19.64 5.61
C ARG A 333 -13.76 -18.14 5.46
N VAL A 334 -12.87 -17.39 4.80
CA VAL A 334 -13.07 -15.95 4.56
C VAL A 334 -14.36 -15.71 3.77
N LEU A 335 -14.59 -16.45 2.68
CA LEU A 335 -15.81 -16.32 1.87
C LEU A 335 -17.07 -16.61 2.69
N SER A 336 -17.04 -17.62 3.56
CA SER A 336 -18.17 -17.95 4.45
C SER A 336 -18.46 -16.81 5.43
N ILE A 337 -17.41 -16.25 6.06
CA ILE A 337 -17.53 -15.14 7.01
C ILE A 337 -18.11 -13.90 6.32
N LEU A 338 -17.58 -13.53 5.14
CA LEU A 338 -18.05 -12.38 4.36
C LEU A 338 -19.47 -12.55 3.81
N ARG A 339 -19.97 -13.78 3.70
CA ARG A 339 -21.38 -14.06 3.34
C ARG A 339 -22.35 -13.79 4.50
N GLY A 340 -21.85 -13.55 5.71
CA GLY A 340 -22.65 -13.32 6.91
C GLY A 340 -23.21 -14.61 7.55
N SER A 341 -22.66 -15.78 7.21
CA SER A 341 -23.23 -17.09 7.61
C SER A 341 -23.11 -17.41 9.11
N HIS A 342 -22.27 -16.68 9.87
CA HIS A 342 -21.89 -17.10 11.22
C HIS A 342 -22.25 -16.14 12.36
N ASN A 343 -22.70 -14.91 12.13
CA ASN A 343 -22.93 -13.98 13.25
C ASN A 343 -24.24 -13.18 13.14
N VAL A 344 -25.19 -13.54 13.99
CA VAL A 344 -26.47 -12.83 14.23
C VAL A 344 -26.26 -11.40 14.79
N HIS A 345 -25.04 -11.08 15.24
CA HIS A 345 -24.67 -9.80 15.86
C HIS A 345 -24.00 -8.79 14.92
N PHE A 346 -23.76 -9.13 13.64
CA PHE A 346 -23.20 -8.19 12.66
C PHE A 346 -24.30 -7.69 11.74
N ALA A 347 -24.11 -6.46 11.24
CA ALA A 347 -24.95 -5.93 10.18
C ALA A 347 -24.94 -6.89 8.97
N PRO A 348 -26.07 -7.07 8.27
CA PRO A 348 -26.11 -7.90 7.08
C PRO A 348 -25.11 -7.37 6.04
N ALA A 349 -24.43 -8.29 5.35
CA ALA A 349 -23.46 -7.93 4.32
C ALA A 349 -24.15 -7.19 3.16
N ASP A 350 -23.50 -6.14 2.66
CA ASP A 350 -23.95 -5.37 1.49
C ASP A 350 -24.08 -6.26 0.24
N ASP A 351 -25.08 -5.99 -0.61
CA ASP A 351 -25.42 -6.72 -1.82
C ASP A 351 -24.22 -6.83 -2.77
N THR A 352 -23.42 -5.77 -2.87
CA THR A 352 -22.21 -5.76 -3.71
C THR A 352 -21.19 -6.76 -3.20
N THR A 353 -21.01 -6.85 -1.88
CA THR A 353 -20.11 -7.83 -1.25
C THR A 353 -20.58 -9.25 -1.55
N LEU A 354 -21.89 -9.52 -1.41
CA LEU A 354 -22.47 -10.84 -1.70
C LEU A 354 -22.26 -11.25 -3.17
N ARG A 355 -22.47 -10.33 -4.12
CA ARG A 355 -22.21 -10.58 -5.55
C ARG A 355 -20.75 -10.88 -5.83
N LEU A 356 -19.83 -10.16 -5.19
CA LEU A 356 -18.39 -10.37 -5.37
C LEU A 356 -17.91 -11.68 -4.74
N VAL A 357 -18.39 -12.02 -3.55
CA VAL A 357 -18.12 -13.31 -2.88
C VAL A 357 -18.67 -14.47 -3.70
N ASP A 358 -19.87 -14.35 -4.25
CA ASP A 358 -20.45 -15.35 -5.15
C ASP A 358 -19.59 -15.54 -6.41
N ARG A 359 -19.11 -14.45 -6.99
CA ARG A 359 -18.21 -14.51 -8.15
C ARG A 359 -16.89 -15.22 -7.83
N VAL A 360 -16.27 -14.95 -6.67
CA VAL A 360 -15.05 -15.67 -6.24
C VAL A 360 -15.35 -17.14 -5.97
N SER A 361 -16.53 -17.47 -5.46
CA SER A 361 -16.93 -18.86 -5.18
C SER A 361 -17.10 -19.70 -6.45
N LYS A 362 -17.33 -19.06 -7.61
CA LYS A 362 -17.44 -19.71 -8.93
C LYS A 362 -16.10 -20.04 -9.59
N VAL A 363 -14.98 -19.78 -8.92
CA VAL A 363 -13.68 -20.26 -9.40
C VAL A 363 -13.68 -21.79 -9.35
N LYS A 364 -13.37 -22.45 -10.48
CA LYS A 364 -13.57 -23.91 -10.67
C LYS A 364 -13.13 -24.77 -9.49
N TRP A 365 -11.88 -24.61 -9.04
CA TRP A 365 -11.30 -25.40 -7.96
C TRP A 365 -11.82 -25.02 -6.55
N ILE A 366 -12.42 -23.83 -6.41
CA ILE A 366 -13.12 -23.40 -5.18
C ILE A 366 -14.52 -24.00 -5.14
N GLU A 367 -15.24 -23.96 -6.27
CA GLU A 367 -16.57 -24.54 -6.42
C GLU A 367 -16.54 -26.06 -6.16
N GLU A 368 -15.59 -26.77 -6.76
CA GLU A 368 -15.37 -28.21 -6.56
C GLU A 368 -15.11 -28.58 -5.08
N ALA A 369 -14.46 -27.70 -4.32
CA ALA A 369 -14.23 -27.92 -2.89
C ALA A 369 -15.45 -27.63 -2.01
N GLN A 370 -16.31 -26.69 -2.42
CA GLN A 370 -17.56 -26.36 -1.71
C GLN A 370 -18.66 -27.40 -1.96
N SER A 371 -18.73 -27.90 -3.19
CA SER A 371 -19.56 -29.03 -3.56
C SER A 371 -18.66 -30.25 -3.74
N PRO A 372 -18.28 -30.95 -2.65
CA PRO A 372 -17.71 -32.28 -2.81
C PRO A 372 -18.77 -33.10 -3.53
N THR A 373 -18.61 -33.25 -4.83
CA THR A 373 -19.34 -34.25 -5.59
C THR A 373 -19.10 -35.58 -4.88
N VAL A 374 -20.15 -36.38 -4.91
CA VAL A 374 -20.31 -37.73 -4.36
C VAL A 374 -19.28 -38.68 -5.03
N GLY A 375 -18.00 -38.43 -4.77
CA GLY A 375 -16.87 -38.86 -5.59
C GLY A 375 -15.69 -39.38 -4.78
N SER A 376 -15.96 -39.98 -3.63
CA SER A 376 -15.17 -41.11 -3.14
C SER A 376 -16.16 -42.09 -2.50
N GLY A 377 -16.45 -43.17 -3.22
CA GLY A 377 -17.41 -44.20 -2.79
C GLY A 377 -17.07 -44.80 -1.42
N GLU A 378 -15.86 -44.61 -0.92
CA GLU A 378 -15.41 -45.11 0.39
C GLU A 378 -16.09 -44.36 1.55
N ALA A 379 -16.31 -43.05 1.42
CA ALA A 379 -16.94 -42.24 2.48
C ALA A 379 -18.46 -42.43 2.58
N GLU A 380 -19.11 -42.86 1.50
CA GLU A 380 -20.54 -43.22 1.52
C GLU A 380 -20.76 -44.66 1.99
N VAL A 381 -19.84 -45.58 1.66
CA VAL A 381 -19.84 -46.95 2.20
C VAL A 381 -19.62 -46.91 3.71
N ALA A 382 -18.67 -46.11 4.22
CA ALA A 382 -18.47 -45.94 5.66
C ALA A 382 -19.70 -45.36 6.38
N ARG A 383 -20.41 -44.41 5.76
CA ARG A 383 -21.66 -43.85 6.30
C ARG A 383 -22.82 -44.85 6.29
N ARG A 384 -22.90 -45.74 5.30
CA ARG A 384 -23.90 -46.82 5.27
C ARG A 384 -23.61 -47.94 6.27
N PHE A 385 -22.34 -48.21 6.57
CA PHE A 385 -21.95 -49.21 7.59
C PHE A 385 -22.19 -48.75 9.04
N ILE A 386 -22.26 -47.44 9.30
CA ILE A 386 -22.42 -46.89 10.66
C ILE A 386 -23.88 -46.58 11.02
N GLY A 387 -24.86 -46.82 10.13
CA GLY A 387 -26.26 -46.94 10.52
C GLY A 387 -26.92 -45.68 11.13
N ILE A 388 -26.35 -44.49 10.96
CA ILE A 388 -26.94 -43.23 11.42
C ILE A 388 -27.26 -42.37 10.19
N SER A 389 -28.46 -42.57 9.65
CA SER A 389 -29.04 -41.67 8.67
C SER A 389 -29.91 -40.65 9.39
N LEU A 390 -29.40 -39.43 9.60
CA LEU A 390 -30.23 -38.25 9.86
C LEU A 390 -30.07 -37.28 8.70
N SER A 391 -31.19 -36.89 8.10
CA SER A 391 -31.22 -35.91 7.01
C SER A 391 -30.95 -34.50 7.55
N ARG A 392 -30.33 -33.64 6.73
CA ARG A 392 -29.91 -32.25 7.06
C ARG A 392 -31.06 -31.32 7.51
N SER A 393 -32.31 -31.76 7.42
CA SER A 393 -33.48 -31.04 7.93
C SER A 393 -33.75 -31.24 9.42
N GLN A 394 -33.07 -32.20 10.08
CA GLN A 394 -33.30 -32.56 11.48
C GLN A 394 -32.18 -32.11 12.45
N THR A 395 -31.18 -31.38 11.98
CA THR A 395 -30.08 -30.85 12.83
C THR A 395 -30.40 -29.52 13.54
N ALA A 396 -31.60 -28.97 13.37
CA ALA A 396 -32.05 -27.81 14.13
C ALA A 396 -32.55 -28.27 15.51
N SER A 397 -31.66 -28.30 16.50
CA SER A 397 -32.04 -28.58 17.89
C SER A 397 -32.60 -27.33 18.55
N SER A 398 -33.92 -27.25 18.72
CA SER A 398 -34.55 -26.40 19.73
C SER A 398 -34.64 -27.21 21.03
N ILE A 399 -33.55 -27.27 21.80
CA ILE A 399 -33.59 -27.90 23.13
C ILE A 399 -34.10 -26.85 24.12
N SER A 400 -35.33 -27.03 24.59
CA SER A 400 -35.92 -26.25 25.66
C SER A 400 -35.32 -26.64 27.01
N VAL A 401 -34.97 -25.64 27.82
CA VAL A 401 -34.36 -25.77 29.17
C VAL A 401 -35.20 -26.61 30.14
N SER A 402 -36.45 -26.94 29.80
CA SER A 402 -37.35 -27.79 30.60
C SER A 402 -36.99 -29.28 30.61
N ASP A 403 -36.24 -29.80 29.63
CA ASP A 403 -35.98 -31.25 29.52
C ASP A 403 -34.72 -31.73 30.28
N VAL A 404 -33.95 -30.80 30.88
CA VAL A 404 -32.76 -31.12 31.69
C VAL A 404 -33.14 -31.43 33.16
N ALA A 405 -34.36 -31.12 33.60
CA ALA A 405 -34.77 -31.23 35.00
C ALA A 405 -35.26 -32.64 35.43
N ALA A 406 -35.33 -33.61 34.52
CA ALA A 406 -35.88 -34.94 34.80
C ALA A 406 -34.83 -36.03 35.11
N VAL A 407 -33.54 -35.72 35.04
CA VAL A 407 -32.48 -36.70 35.36
C VAL A 407 -32.05 -36.53 36.81
N LYS A 408 -32.64 -37.32 37.71
CA LYS A 408 -32.10 -37.52 39.07
C LYS A 408 -31.22 -38.77 39.06
N GLU A 409 -29.90 -38.58 39.08
CA GLU A 409 -28.95 -39.67 39.35
C GLU A 409 -29.05 -40.10 40.82
N LYS A 410 -29.02 -41.41 41.05
CA LYS A 410 -28.87 -42.01 42.39
C LYS A 410 -27.39 -42.23 42.70
N PRO A 411 -26.93 -41.96 43.93
CA PRO A 411 -25.52 -41.97 44.25
C PRO A 411 -24.99 -43.40 44.46
N GLY A 412 -23.82 -43.66 43.89
CA GLY A 412 -22.86 -44.64 44.38
C GLY A 412 -22.83 -45.98 43.65
N VAL A 413 -21.85 -46.16 42.76
CA VAL A 413 -21.05 -47.39 42.67
C VAL A 413 -19.64 -46.99 42.22
N GLN A 414 -18.64 -47.31 43.05
CA GLN A 414 -17.21 -47.22 42.77
C GLN A 414 -16.80 -48.30 41.76
N THR A 415 -15.94 -47.95 40.80
CA THR A 415 -15.10 -48.92 40.09
C THR A 415 -13.67 -48.37 39.93
N PRO A 416 -12.65 -49.24 39.91
CA PRO A 416 -11.40 -48.99 40.62
C PRO A 416 -10.32 -48.27 39.80
N SER A 417 -9.61 -47.38 40.50
CA SER A 417 -8.37 -46.73 40.12
C SER A 417 -7.17 -47.68 40.15
N ARG A 418 -6.25 -47.55 39.19
CA ARG A 418 -4.84 -47.94 39.39
C ARG A 418 -3.90 -46.80 38.99
N SER A 419 -3.30 -46.23 40.03
CA SER A 419 -2.04 -45.46 40.07
C SER A 419 -0.89 -46.16 39.33
N GLY A 420 0.18 -45.51 38.91
CA GLY A 420 0.68 -44.15 39.07
C GLY A 420 2.01 -44.01 38.31
N ASP A 421 2.51 -42.77 38.23
CA ASP A 421 3.91 -42.29 38.34
C ASP A 421 5.01 -43.11 37.62
N GLY A 422 5.87 -42.60 36.74
CA GLY A 422 6.59 -41.33 36.71
C GLY A 422 8.11 -41.63 36.72
N GLY A 423 8.88 -41.08 35.78
CA GLY A 423 10.33 -40.87 35.96
C GLY A 423 11.31 -41.75 35.17
N ASP A 424 12.25 -41.05 34.52
CA ASP A 424 13.39 -41.44 33.68
C ASP A 424 14.42 -42.44 34.28
N VAL A 425 15.21 -43.08 33.40
CA VAL A 425 16.69 -42.94 33.25
C VAL A 425 17.28 -44.17 32.54
N ALA A 426 18.30 -43.90 31.71
CA ALA A 426 19.00 -44.75 30.76
C ALA A 426 20.04 -45.74 31.35
N THR A 427 20.60 -46.54 30.42
CA THR A 427 21.94 -47.19 30.35
C THR A 427 22.03 -48.72 30.49
N ASP A 428 22.37 -49.32 29.33
CA ASP A 428 23.44 -50.28 29.01
C ASP A 428 23.57 -51.69 29.61
N ASP A 429 23.65 -52.60 28.64
CA ASP A 429 24.61 -53.70 28.42
C ASP A 429 24.32 -55.17 28.73
N ASP A 430 24.52 -55.93 27.65
CA ASP A 430 25.10 -57.27 27.47
C ASP A 430 24.36 -58.61 27.78
N ASN A 431 23.95 -59.25 26.67
CA ASN A 431 24.47 -60.52 26.08
C ASN A 431 23.73 -61.90 26.21
N VAL A 432 23.49 -62.45 24.99
CA VAL A 432 23.33 -63.86 24.46
C VAL A 432 22.08 -64.74 24.78
N PRO A 433 21.64 -65.73 23.93
CA PRO A 433 21.68 -65.91 22.46
C PRO A 433 20.33 -66.30 21.75
N MET A 434 20.20 -65.86 20.49
CA MET A 434 19.93 -66.59 19.22
C MET A 434 18.81 -67.68 19.06
N ALA A 435 17.85 -67.41 18.15
CA ALA A 435 17.30 -68.36 17.15
C ALA A 435 16.60 -67.62 15.98
N THR A 436 16.52 -68.24 14.81
CA THR A 436 16.68 -67.67 13.45
C THR A 436 15.43 -67.52 12.55
N ARG A 437 15.38 -66.38 11.80
CA ARG A 437 14.99 -66.16 10.36
C ARG A 437 13.51 -66.36 9.91
N PRO A 438 13.03 -65.79 8.76
CA PRO A 438 13.74 -65.07 7.67
C PRO A 438 13.15 -63.70 7.23
N LYS A 439 14.00 -62.85 6.61
CA LYS A 439 13.64 -61.60 5.91
C LYS A 439 13.43 -61.84 4.40
N LYS A 440 12.49 -61.11 3.78
CA LYS A 440 12.45 -60.81 2.33
C LYS A 440 12.15 -59.32 2.09
N PRO A 441 12.61 -58.75 0.96
CA PRO A 441 13.15 -57.39 0.89
C PRO A 441 12.19 -56.32 0.34
N LEU A 442 12.46 -55.06 0.67
CA LEU A 442 11.83 -53.86 0.12
C LEU A 442 12.49 -53.49 -1.24
N PRO A 443 11.73 -52.93 -2.20
CA PRO A 443 12.22 -52.62 -3.54
C PRO A 443 13.12 -51.37 -3.59
N GLU A 444 14.11 -51.43 -4.49
CA GLU A 444 15.18 -50.44 -4.70
C GLU A 444 14.73 -49.20 -5.52
N VAL A 445 15.39 -48.08 -5.21
CA VAL A 445 15.29 -46.78 -5.87
C VAL A 445 16.23 -46.73 -7.10
N PRO A 446 15.75 -46.30 -8.29
CA PRO A 446 16.62 -46.04 -9.44
C PRO A 446 17.48 -44.77 -9.27
N LYS A 447 18.76 -44.83 -9.64
CA LYS A 447 19.70 -43.69 -9.74
C LYS A 447 20.07 -43.38 -11.19
N HIS A 448 20.48 -42.11 -11.40
CA HIS A 448 21.15 -41.45 -12.55
C HIS A 448 20.20 -40.55 -13.40
N ARG A 449 20.59 -39.36 -13.92
CA ARG A 449 21.92 -38.74 -14.13
C ARG A 449 21.80 -37.22 -14.43
N HIS A 450 22.84 -36.47 -14.04
CA HIS A 450 23.33 -35.13 -14.50
C HIS A 450 23.12 -33.90 -13.59
N GLY A 451 24.26 -33.28 -13.24
CA GLY A 451 24.39 -31.91 -12.69
C GLY A 451 25.31 -31.82 -11.46
N VAL A 452 26.50 -31.25 -11.63
CA VAL A 452 27.63 -31.21 -10.67
C VAL A 452 27.38 -30.22 -9.50
N PRO A 453 27.68 -30.54 -8.23
CA PRO A 453 27.60 -29.56 -7.14
C PRO A 453 28.90 -28.78 -6.97
N PHE A 454 28.79 -27.45 -6.96
CA PHE A 454 29.86 -26.54 -6.58
C PHE A 454 30.03 -26.58 -5.06
N ALA A 455 31.20 -27.02 -4.60
CA ALA A 455 31.56 -27.03 -3.18
C ALA A 455 32.13 -25.66 -2.79
N GLN A 456 31.47 -24.97 -1.87
CA GLN A 456 32.03 -23.76 -1.25
C GLN A 456 32.51 -24.09 0.17
N LYS A 457 33.82 -23.89 0.35
CA LYS A 457 34.57 -24.10 1.57
C LYS A 457 34.08 -23.13 2.66
N PHE A 458 33.72 -23.67 3.82
CA PHE A 458 33.63 -22.90 5.06
C PHE A 458 35.01 -22.87 5.73
N ALA A 459 35.53 -21.67 5.98
CA ALA A 459 36.67 -21.43 6.84
C ALA A 459 36.30 -20.33 7.87
N ASN A 460 36.27 -20.76 9.13
CA ASN A 460 36.55 -20.06 10.39
C ASN A 460 35.91 -18.70 10.73
N GLY A 461 35.03 -18.74 11.75
CA GLY A 461 35.42 -18.30 13.11
C GLY A 461 34.96 -16.90 13.58
N GLY A 462 33.87 -16.84 14.34
CA GLY A 462 33.47 -15.68 15.17
C GLY A 462 32.13 -15.91 15.90
N PRO A 463 31.96 -15.52 17.18
CA PRO A 463 30.91 -16.05 18.06
C PRO A 463 29.52 -15.47 17.79
N LYS A 464 28.50 -16.35 17.79
CA LYS A 464 27.09 -16.01 17.64
C LYS A 464 26.59 -15.18 18.84
N LYS A 465 26.23 -13.92 18.61
CA LYS A 465 25.41 -13.12 19.53
C LYS A 465 23.94 -13.45 19.28
N THR A 466 23.24 -13.87 20.34
CA THR A 466 21.79 -14.08 20.36
C THR A 466 21.04 -12.75 20.19
N PRO A 467 19.98 -12.67 19.37
CA PRO A 467 19.19 -11.44 19.24
C PRO A 467 18.35 -11.20 20.51
N PRO A 468 18.16 -9.94 20.94
CA PRO A 468 17.41 -9.62 22.16
C PRO A 468 15.90 -9.83 21.99
N LYS A 469 15.25 -10.33 23.05
CA LYS A 469 13.80 -10.51 23.18
C LYS A 469 13.05 -9.17 23.00
N ALA A 470 12.01 -9.18 22.17
CA ALA A 470 11.09 -8.06 22.01
C ALA A 470 10.27 -7.79 23.29
N PRO A 471 9.99 -6.51 23.63
CA PRO A 471 9.20 -6.14 24.80
C PRO A 471 7.69 -6.41 24.61
N PRO A 472 6.93 -6.64 25.71
CA PRO A 472 5.51 -6.98 25.64
C PRO A 472 4.62 -5.80 25.20
N PRO A 473 3.43 -6.07 24.62
CA PRO A 473 2.55 -5.05 24.05
C PRO A 473 1.92 -4.15 25.14
N ARG A 474 1.96 -2.83 24.92
CA ARG A 474 1.33 -1.82 25.78
C ARG A 474 -0.20 -1.97 25.74
N ARG A 475 -0.81 -2.14 26.92
CA ARG A 475 -2.26 -1.98 27.13
C ARG A 475 -2.68 -0.55 26.83
N TRP A 476 -3.62 -0.36 25.91
CA TRP A 476 -4.39 0.89 25.78
C TRP A 476 -5.24 1.10 27.05
N GLY A 477 -4.89 2.11 27.84
CA GLY A 477 -5.69 2.61 28.95
C GLY A 477 -6.71 3.64 28.46
N ARG A 478 -7.98 3.46 28.85
CA ARG A 478 -9.10 4.40 28.66
C ARG A 478 -8.71 5.82 29.10
N MET A 479 -8.82 6.80 28.21
CA MET A 479 -8.86 8.21 28.57
C MET A 479 -10.26 8.58 29.09
N LYS A 480 -10.30 9.19 30.28
CA LYS A 480 -11.47 9.83 30.88
C LYS A 480 -11.79 11.12 30.11
N THR A 481 -13.06 11.30 29.78
CA THR A 481 -13.67 12.56 29.34
C THR A 481 -13.53 13.63 30.42
N VAL A 482 -12.99 14.79 30.04
CA VAL A 482 -12.95 16.01 30.86
C VAL A 482 -14.15 16.88 30.47
N GLU A 483 -15.01 17.17 31.44
CA GLU A 483 -16.16 18.08 31.34
C GLU A 483 -15.69 19.53 31.13
N LYS A 484 -16.37 20.27 30.25
CA LYS A 484 -16.21 21.72 30.07
C LYS A 484 -16.98 22.47 31.17
N PRO A 485 -16.44 23.56 31.74
CA PRO A 485 -17.17 24.43 32.66
C PRO A 485 -18.12 25.40 31.93
N PRO A 486 -19.13 25.96 32.63
CA PRO A 486 -20.27 26.62 32.02
C PRO A 486 -20.05 28.10 31.68
N THR A 487 -20.83 28.55 30.70
CA THR A 487 -21.01 29.92 30.21
C THR A 487 -21.73 30.83 31.20
N ASP A 488 -21.21 32.04 31.42
CA ASP A 488 -21.85 33.12 32.17
C ASP A 488 -22.83 33.96 31.30
N PRO A 489 -23.79 34.67 31.92
CA PRO A 489 -25.06 35.03 31.29
C PRO A 489 -25.08 36.37 30.54
N VAL A 490 -25.95 36.41 29.55
CA VAL A 490 -26.35 37.55 28.71
C VAL A 490 -26.97 38.67 29.55
N GLN A 491 -26.45 39.90 29.41
CA GLN A 491 -27.09 41.12 29.90
C GLN A 491 -28.23 41.55 28.96
N GLU A 492 -29.45 41.59 29.49
CA GLU A 492 -30.62 42.21 28.87
C GLU A 492 -30.46 43.74 28.82
N THR A 493 -30.59 44.31 27.63
CA THR A 493 -30.75 45.74 27.42
C THR A 493 -32.23 46.12 27.46
N VAL A 494 -32.59 47.00 28.39
CA VAL A 494 -33.91 47.64 28.50
C VAL A 494 -34.05 48.74 27.44
N PRO A 495 -35.21 48.92 26.78
CA PRO A 495 -35.44 50.03 25.87
C PRO A 495 -35.97 51.26 26.63
N GLU A 496 -35.32 52.41 26.46
CA GLU A 496 -35.87 53.71 26.88
C GLU A 496 -36.77 54.32 25.78
N GLN A 497 -37.93 54.80 26.22
CA GLN A 497 -38.90 55.56 25.45
C GLN A 497 -38.54 57.06 25.44
N GLU A 498 -38.71 57.65 24.26
CA GLU A 498 -39.22 59.01 23.93
C GLU A 498 -38.87 60.22 24.82
N ALA A 499 -38.12 61.18 24.23
CA ALA A 499 -38.51 62.59 24.08
C ALA A 499 -37.55 63.33 23.13
#